data_AF-A0A0K8J5S5-F1
#
_entry.id   AF-A0A0K8J5S5-F1
#
_cell.length_a   1.000
_cell.length_b   1.000
_cell.length_c   1.000
_cell.angle_alpha   90.00
_cell.angle_beta   90.00
_cell.angle_gamma   90.00
#
_symmetry.space_group_name_H-M   'P 1'
#
loop_
_entity.id
_entity.type
_entity.pdbx_description
1 polymer ?
#
loop_
_entity_poly.entity_id
_entity_poly.type
_entity_poly.pdbx_seq_one_letter_code
_entity_poly.pdbx_strand_id
1 'polypeptide(L)'
;MEVTTIKDIARICGVGVSTVSRAINNHPDINEDTKKLILKTIKEHNYIPNNSARNLNRLESNTIAVLIKGITNPFFNSMLKVFEKEIHKKKYSFLLHRVEEQEDEVDVALELEKEKRLKGIIFLIR
;
A
#
# COMPACT_ATOMS: atom_id res chain seq x y z
N MET A 1 0.65 -1.72 -28.90
CA MET A 1 0.95 -3.12 -28.52
C MET A 1 -0.15 -3.59 -27.60
N GLU A 2 -0.90 -4.62 -27.97
CA GLU A 2 -1.97 -5.15 -27.11
C GLU A 2 -1.36 -5.69 -25.82
N VAL A 3 -1.85 -5.19 -24.69
CA VAL A 3 -1.41 -5.63 -23.36
C VAL A 3 -2.16 -6.91 -23.05
N THR A 4 -1.46 -8.05 -23.08
CA THR A 4 -2.01 -9.34 -22.62
C THR A 4 -2.55 -9.15 -21.21
N THR A 5 -3.83 -9.49 -20.97
CA THR A 5 -4.44 -9.38 -19.64
C THR A 5 -4.56 -10.75 -18.96
N ILE A 6 -4.85 -10.76 -17.66
CA ILE A 6 -5.10 -12.01 -16.93
C ILE A 6 -6.27 -12.82 -17.51
N LYS A 7 -7.24 -12.13 -18.14
CA LYS A 7 -8.38 -12.77 -18.81
C LYS A 7 -7.94 -13.51 -20.07
N ASP A 8 -6.95 -12.98 -20.78
CA ASP A 8 -6.42 -13.61 -21.99
C ASP A 8 -5.60 -14.84 -21.63
N ILE A 9 -4.77 -14.78 -20.59
CA ILE A 9 -4.07 -15.97 -20.06
C ILE A 9 -5.05 -17.04 -19.61
N ALA A 10 -6.14 -16.66 -18.92
CA ALA A 10 -7.19 -17.59 -18.50
C ALA A 10 -7.86 -18.28 -19.70
N ARG A 11 -8.17 -17.51 -20.75
CA ARG A 11 -8.74 -18.03 -22.01
C ARG A 11 -7.78 -19.00 -22.72
N ILE A 12 -6.50 -18.65 -22.82
CA ILE A 12 -5.48 -19.49 -23.48
C ILE A 12 -5.28 -20.80 -22.72
N CYS A 13 -5.26 -20.76 -21.39
CA CYS A 13 -5.09 -21.94 -20.55
C CYS A 13 -6.38 -22.76 -20.37
N GLY A 14 -7.54 -22.28 -20.83
CA GLY A 14 -8.83 -22.94 -20.63
C GLY A 14 -9.29 -22.98 -19.16
N VAL A 15 -8.85 -22.04 -18.33
CA VAL A 15 -9.16 -22.01 -16.89
C VAL A 15 -9.86 -20.70 -16.50
N GLY A 16 -10.43 -20.66 -15.29
CA GLY A 16 -10.96 -19.42 -14.72
C GLY A 16 -9.85 -18.43 -14.35
N VAL A 17 -10.18 -17.13 -14.35
CA VAL A 17 -9.28 -16.04 -13.90
C VAL A 17 -8.81 -16.27 -12.45
N SER A 18 -9.66 -16.84 -11.61
CA SER A 18 -9.33 -17.23 -10.23
C SER A 18 -8.21 -18.28 -10.17
N THR A 19 -8.20 -19.26 -11.08
CA THR A 19 -7.16 -20.29 -11.18
C THR A 19 -5.84 -19.70 -11.63
N VAL A 20 -5.85 -18.78 -12.60
CA VAL A 20 -4.65 -18.03 -13.01
C VAL A 20 -4.08 -17.21 -11.85
N SER A 21 -4.95 -16.53 -11.10
CA SER A 21 -4.54 -15.78 -9.90
C SER A 21 -3.95 -16.70 -8.83
N ARG A 22 -4.55 -17.86 -8.57
CA ARG A 22 -4.02 -18.87 -7.64
C ARG A 22 -2.65 -19.39 -8.08
N ALA A 23 -2.44 -19.60 -9.38
CA ALA A 23 -1.15 -20.03 -9.94
C ALA A 23 -0.05 -18.99 -9.72
N ILE A 24 -0.34 -17.73 -10.02
CA ILE A 24 0.59 -16.61 -9.86
C ILE A 24 0.93 -16.39 -8.37
N ASN A 25 -0.05 -16.56 -7.49
CA ASN A 25 0.12 -16.39 -6.04
C ASN A 25 0.60 -17.64 -5.30
N ASN A 26 0.89 -18.74 -6.02
CA ASN A 26 1.32 -20.02 -5.44
C ASN A 26 0.37 -20.55 -4.33
N HIS A 27 -0.94 -20.47 -4.56
CA HIS A 27 -1.94 -20.93 -3.59
C HIS A 27 -1.89 -22.47 -3.44
N PRO A 28 -2.01 -23.03 -2.22
CA PRO A 28 -1.91 -24.49 -1.99
C PRO A 28 -3.01 -25.34 -2.65
N ASP A 29 -4.10 -24.72 -3.13
CA ASP A 29 -5.25 -25.39 -3.73
C ASP A 29 -5.11 -25.57 -5.25
N ILE A 30 -3.97 -25.20 -5.84
CA ILE A 30 -3.77 -25.34 -7.28
C ILE A 30 -3.03 -26.64 -7.61
N ASN A 31 -3.55 -27.37 -8.60
CA ASN A 31 -2.83 -28.51 -9.15
C ASN A 31 -1.51 -28.04 -9.79
N GLU A 32 -0.42 -28.72 -9.47
CA GLU A 32 0.91 -28.42 -10.00
C GLU A 32 0.98 -28.50 -11.53
N ASP A 33 0.23 -29.40 -12.16
CA ASP A 33 0.19 -29.50 -13.63
C ASP A 33 -0.46 -28.26 -14.26
N THR A 34 -1.57 -27.79 -13.69
CA THR A 34 -2.26 -26.56 -14.11
C THR A 34 -1.39 -25.33 -13.88
N LYS A 35 -0.68 -25.28 -12.75
CA LYS A 35 0.26 -24.21 -12.42
C LYS A 35 1.42 -24.14 -13.42
N LYS A 36 2.02 -25.27 -13.79
CA LYS A 36 3.09 -25.33 -14.80
C LYS A 36 2.60 -24.83 -16.16
N LEU A 37 1.40 -25.25 -16.59
CA LEU A 37 0.79 -24.78 -17.83
C LEU A 37 0.64 -23.25 -17.82
N ILE A 38 0.05 -22.69 -16.77
CA ILE A 38 -0.18 -21.25 -16.64
C ILE A 38 1.14 -20.47 -16.63
N LEU A 39 2.15 -20.92 -15.88
CA LEU A 39 3.46 -20.27 -15.83
C LEU A 39 4.19 -20.31 -17.18
N LYS A 40 4.03 -21.38 -17.96
CA LYS A 40 4.55 -21.49 -19.33
C LYS A 40 3.87 -20.48 -20.26
N THR A 41 2.54 -20.41 -20.25
CA THR A 41 1.76 -19.47 -21.06
C THR A 41 2.07 -18.01 -20.70
N ILE A 42 2.26 -17.70 -19.41
CA ILE A 42 2.66 -16.36 -18.96
C ILE A 42 4.00 -15.96 -19.58
N LYS A 43 4.99 -16.87 -19.64
CA LYS A 43 6.29 -16.63 -20.27
C LYS A 43 6.18 -16.48 -21.79
N GLU A 44 5.42 -17.34 -22.46
CA GLU A 44 5.25 -17.32 -23.92
C GLU A 44 4.57 -16.03 -24.41
N HIS A 45 3.63 -15.50 -23.64
CA HIS A 45 2.85 -14.32 -24.00
C HIS A 45 3.33 -13.02 -23.35
N ASN A 46 4.52 -13.03 -22.71
CA ASN A 46 5.10 -11.89 -21.99
C ASN A 46 4.10 -11.18 -21.06
N TYR A 47 3.22 -11.96 -20.41
CA TYR A 47 2.28 -11.41 -19.45
C TYR A 47 3.04 -11.02 -18.19
N ILE A 48 3.05 -9.73 -17.88
CA ILE A 48 3.58 -9.23 -16.62
C ILE A 48 2.38 -9.08 -15.68
N PRO A 49 2.27 -9.90 -14.62
CA PRO A 49 1.20 -9.73 -13.64
C PRO A 49 1.28 -8.32 -13.05
N ASN A 50 0.23 -7.54 -13.30
CA ASN A 50 0.16 -6.18 -12.81
C ASN A 50 -0.16 -6.21 -11.31
N ASN A 51 0.89 -6.30 -10.49
CA ASN A 51 0.81 -6.27 -9.03
C ASN A 51 0.15 -4.97 -8.51
N SER A 52 0.00 -3.94 -9.35
CA SER A 52 -0.64 -2.67 -8.99
C SER A 52 -2.11 -2.84 -8.57
N ALA A 53 -2.86 -3.73 -9.22
CA ALA A 53 -4.26 -4.01 -8.84
C ALA A 53 -4.37 -4.78 -7.50
N ARG A 54 -3.34 -5.56 -7.17
CA ARG A 54 -3.26 -6.31 -5.90
C ARG A 54 -2.84 -5.41 -4.74
N ASN A 55 -2.05 -4.38 -5.01
CA ASN A 55 -1.68 -3.37 -4.03
C ASN A 55 -2.81 -2.36 -3.77
N LEU A 56 -3.68 -2.08 -4.74
CA LEU A 56 -4.74 -1.08 -4.56
C LEU A 56 -5.74 -1.43 -3.43
N ASN A 57 -6.00 -2.71 -3.20
CA ASN A 57 -6.87 -3.18 -2.11
C ASN A 57 -6.12 -3.56 -0.82
N ARG A 58 -4.78 -3.59 -0.84
CA ARG A 58 -3.93 -4.05 0.28
C ARG A 58 -2.82 -3.06 0.65
N LEU A 59 -2.88 -1.83 0.16
CA LEU A 59 -2.09 -0.70 0.66
C LEU A 59 -2.72 -0.24 1.98
N GLU A 60 -2.65 -1.09 3.00
CA GLU A 60 -2.51 -0.55 4.33
C GLU A 60 -1.18 0.22 4.31
N SER A 61 -1.23 1.55 4.37
CA SER A 61 0.02 2.28 4.48
C SER A 61 0.61 1.95 5.85
N ASN A 62 1.88 1.60 5.93
CA ASN A 62 2.56 1.51 7.22
C ASN A 62 2.99 2.91 7.66
N THR A 63 2.12 3.91 7.54
CA THR A 63 2.46 5.31 7.82
C THR A 63 1.83 5.75 9.13
N ILE A 64 2.63 6.38 9.98
CA ILE A 64 2.15 7.11 11.16
C ILE A 64 2.32 8.59 10.85
N ALA A 65 1.22 9.34 10.95
CA ALA A 65 1.26 10.79 10.78
C ALA A 65 1.44 11.50 12.12
N VAL A 66 2.17 12.62 12.10
CA VAL A 66 2.27 13.56 13.21
C VAL A 66 1.75 14.91 12.72
N LEU A 67 0.65 15.35 13.30
CA LEU A 67 0.03 16.65 13.04
C LEU A 67 0.62 17.68 14.00
N ILE A 68 1.16 18.77 13.49
CA ILE A 68 1.77 19.83 14.30
C ILE A 68 1.10 21.18 14.04
N LYS A 69 0.56 21.79 15.09
CA LYS A 69 0.09 23.18 15.10
C LYS A 69 1.15 24.02 15.81
N GLY A 70 1.59 25.12 15.19
CA GLY A 70 2.70 25.92 15.74
C GLY A 70 4.10 25.31 15.54
N ILE A 71 4.44 24.91 14.30
CA ILE A 71 5.74 24.30 13.93
C ILE A 71 6.98 25.11 14.34
N THR A 72 6.80 26.40 14.65
CA THR A 72 7.86 27.30 15.12
C THR A 72 8.24 27.09 16.58
N ASN A 73 7.49 26.30 17.35
CA ASN A 73 7.78 26.03 18.76
C ASN A 73 8.99 25.08 18.89
N PRO A 74 10.13 25.55 19.45
CA PRO A 74 11.34 24.73 19.59
C PRO A 74 11.15 23.48 20.47
N PHE A 75 10.12 23.46 21.31
CA PHE A 75 9.76 22.33 22.16
C PHE A 75 9.47 21.05 21.34
N PHE A 76 8.90 21.19 20.14
CA PHE A 76 8.54 20.05 19.32
C PHE A 76 9.73 19.41 18.59
N ASN A 77 10.83 20.15 18.37
CA ASN A 77 11.98 19.64 17.62
C ASN A 77 12.64 18.41 18.26
N SER A 78 12.76 18.39 19.58
CA SER A 78 13.31 17.23 20.30
C SER A 78 12.38 16.02 20.23
N MET A 79 11.06 16.24 20.34
CA MET A 79 10.05 15.19 20.21
C MET A 79 9.99 14.60 18.80
N LEU A 80 9.99 15.44 17.76
CA LEU A 80 9.96 14.99 16.37
C LEU A 80 11.14 14.06 16.05
N LYS A 81 12.36 14.39 16.52
CA LYS A 81 13.53 13.51 16.39
C LYS A 81 13.33 12.14 17.04
N VAL A 82 12.70 12.10 18.21
CA VAL A 82 12.42 10.84 18.92
C VAL A 82 11.34 10.04 18.19
N PHE A 83 10.27 10.70 17.73
CA PHE A 83 9.20 10.05 16.97
C PHE A 83 9.71 9.46 15.67
N GLU A 84 10.40 10.24 14.85
CA GLU A 84 10.98 9.77 13.60
C GLU A 84 11.86 8.53 13.83
N LYS A 85 12.75 8.59 14.83
CA LYS A 85 13.64 7.47 15.16
C LYS A 85 12.88 6.20 15.56
N GLU A 86 11.92 6.30 16.48
CA GLU A 86 11.19 5.12 16.99
C GLU A 86 10.20 4.56 15.97
N ILE A 87 9.57 5.42 15.16
CA ILE A 87 8.67 5.04 14.06
C ILE A 87 9.46 4.28 12.98
N HIS A 88 10.60 4.81 12.55
CA HIS A 88 11.48 4.14 11.59
C HIS A 88 12.03 2.82 12.12
N LYS A 89 12.44 2.76 13.40
CA LYS A 89 12.91 1.52 14.05
C LYS A 89 11.85 0.41 14.00
N LYS A 90 10.57 0.76 14.07
CA LYS A 90 9.44 -0.17 13.96
C LYS A 90 9.01 -0.45 12.51
N LYS A 91 9.76 0.05 11.52
CA LYS A 91 9.49 -0.10 10.07
C LYS A 91 8.17 0.54 9.61
N TYR A 92 7.74 1.60 10.30
CA TYR A 92 6.69 2.49 9.82
C TYR A 92 7.31 3.71 9.12
N SER A 93 6.60 4.27 8.16
CA SER A 93 6.89 5.56 7.54
C SER A 93 6.43 6.68 8.45
N PHE A 94 7.25 7.71 8.59
CA PHE A 94 6.94 8.93 9.33
C PHE A 94 6.41 10.00 8.38
N LEU A 95 5.22 10.55 8.64
CA LEU A 95 4.64 11.67 7.90
C LEU A 95 4.43 12.85 8.85
N LEU A 96 5.18 13.93 8.67
CA LEU A 96 4.94 15.18 9.38
C LEU A 96 3.98 16.05 8.56
N HIS A 97 2.90 16.50 9.17
CA HIS A 97 1.93 17.41 8.55
C HIS A 97 1.69 18.61 9.46
N ARG A 98 1.80 19.81 8.89
CA ARG A 98 1.52 21.06 9.61
C ARG A 98 0.03 21.37 9.50
N VAL A 99 -0.58 21.70 10.63
CA VAL A 99 -1.95 22.22 10.71
C VAL A 99 -1.86 23.74 10.91
N GLU A 100 -2.57 24.51 10.10
CA GLU A 100 -2.62 25.96 10.25
C GLU A 100 -3.51 26.39 11.44
N GLU A 101 -3.32 27.63 11.91
CA GLU A 101 -4.00 28.10 13.13
C GLU A 101 -5.52 28.07 13.01
N GLN A 102 -6.03 28.42 11.83
CA GLN A 102 -7.45 28.47 11.49
C GLN A 102 -8.08 27.11 11.16
N GLU A 103 -7.28 26.06 11.00
CA GLU A 103 -7.78 24.73 10.63
C GLU A 103 -8.22 23.94 11.87
N ASP A 104 -9.26 23.14 11.68
CA ASP A 104 -9.66 22.11 12.62
C ASP A 104 -8.76 20.88 12.42
N GLU A 105 -8.04 20.53 13.47
CA GLU A 105 -7.08 19.42 13.47
C GLU A 105 -7.71 18.05 13.21
N VAL A 106 -8.97 17.85 13.63
CA VAL A 106 -9.68 16.60 13.44
C VAL A 106 -10.09 16.46 11.99
N ASP A 107 -10.55 17.53 11.36
CA ASP A 107 -10.90 17.52 9.93
C ASP A 107 -9.67 17.23 9.06
N VAL A 108 -8.54 17.87 9.34
CA VAL A 108 -7.26 17.58 8.65
C VAL A 108 -6.83 16.13 8.86
N ALA A 109 -6.97 15.60 10.08
CA ALA A 109 -6.66 14.20 10.37
C ALA A 109 -7.55 13.22 9.58
N LEU A 110 -8.84 13.52 9.47
CA LEU A 110 -9.81 12.70 8.72
C LEU A 110 -9.50 12.72 7.22
N GLU A 111 -9.11 13.86 6.66
CA GLU A 111 -8.71 13.97 5.25
C GLU A 111 -7.43 13.17 4.97
N LEU A 112 -6.42 13.31 5.83
CA LEU A 112 -5.16 12.57 5.70
C LEU A 112 -5.35 11.06 5.84
N GLU A 113 -6.22 10.60 6.73
CA GLU A 113 -6.54 9.18 6.85
C GLU A 113 -7.14 8.66 5.54
N LYS A 114 -8.11 9.37 4.96
CA LYS A 114 -8.77 8.96 3.72
C LYS A 114 -7.80 8.87 2.55
N GLU A 115 -6.89 9.85 2.43
CA GLU A 115 -5.92 9.90 1.34
C GLU A 115 -4.78 8.89 1.50
N LYS A 116 -4.24 8.76 2.71
CA LYS A 116 -2.99 8.04 2.96
C LYS A 116 -3.18 6.69 3.62
N ARG A 117 -4.39 6.35 4.09
CA ARG A 117 -4.71 5.12 4.85
C ARG A 117 -3.73 4.90 5.99
N LEU A 118 -3.69 5.86 6.91
CA LEU A 118 -2.73 5.92 8.00
C LEU A 118 -2.97 4.79 9.00
N LYS A 119 -1.91 4.28 9.63
CA LYS A 119 -1.98 3.31 10.74
C LYS A 119 -2.18 3.98 12.09
N GLY A 120 -1.87 5.27 12.18
CA GLY A 120 -2.01 6.06 13.39
C GLY A 120 -1.71 7.52 13.15
N ILE A 121 -2.24 8.36 14.03
CA ILE A 121 -2.09 9.81 14.01
C ILE A 121 -1.67 10.24 15.42
N ILE A 122 -0.67 11.11 15.50
CA ILE A 122 -0.21 11.76 16.73
C ILE A 122 -0.49 13.25 16.59
N PHE A 123 -1.21 13.82 17.55
CA PHE A 123 -1.51 15.26 17.59
C PHE A 123 -0.49 15.96 18.48
N LEU A 124 0.25 16.91 17.91
CA LEU A 124 1.10 17.87 18.60
C LEU A 124 0.48 19.25 18.45
N ILE A 125 -0.48 19.52 19.30
CA ILE A 125 -1.33 20.70 19.20
C ILE A 125 -1.28 21.39 20.55
N ARG A 126 -0.48 22.45 20.61
CA ARG A 126 -0.43 23.37 21.74
C ARG A 126 0.22 24.68 21.37
#